data_AF-A0A2U1Q8L5-F1
#
_entry.id   AF-A0A2U1Q8L5-F1
#
_cell.length_a   1.000
_cell.length_b   1.000
_cell.length_c   1.000
_cell.angle_alpha   90.00
_cell.angle_beta   90.00
_cell.angle_gamma   90.00
#
_symmetry.space_group_name_H-M   'P 1'
#
loop_
_entity.id
_entity.type
_entity.pdbx_description
1 polymer ?
#
loop_
_entity_poly.entity_id
_entity_poly.type
_entity_poly.pdbx_seq_one_letter_code
_entity_poly.pdbx_strand_id
1 'polypeptide(L)'
;MKGFSIRKGRFEKKNGVKKRRDFFCHREGKPESKEVDYSKQQRNRGSSRFECKAYMRIKLKRINEIFPEEWQVTKFVTEHNHVLLSTQEVRFLPSYRNITIENEKRILLMKEGGLSVRQIMRVMELEKDVRHRELPFLVKDVHNFFTKVHKARSPNDARELLEYYKSAKSDNPNFQFAYTLDDENRLEHIFWSQAHCFNWY
;
A
#
# COMPACT_ATOMS: atom_id res chain seq x y z
N MET A 1 -13.15 17.21 5.69
CA MET A 1 -13.30 15.75 5.92
C MET A 1 -14.20 15.51 7.13
N LYS A 2 -15.00 14.44 7.20
CA LYS A 2 -16.03 14.25 8.25
C LYS A 2 -15.57 13.48 9.50
N GLY A 3 -14.25 13.30 9.73
CA GLY A 3 -13.75 12.76 10.99
C GLY A 3 -13.74 11.23 11.16
N PHE A 4 -14.12 10.46 10.15
CA PHE A 4 -14.07 9.00 10.17
C PHE A 4 -13.83 8.43 8.78
N SER A 5 -13.36 7.18 8.70
CA SER A 5 -13.29 6.43 7.45
C SER A 5 -14.34 5.32 7.38
N ILE A 6 -14.70 4.97 6.14
CA ILE A 6 -15.71 3.96 5.82
C ILE A 6 -15.01 2.65 5.44
N ARG A 7 -15.55 1.54 5.95
CA ARG A 7 -15.15 0.18 5.59
C ARG A 7 -16.27 -0.49 4.81
N LYS A 8 -15.93 -1.11 3.67
CA LYS A 8 -16.88 -1.95 2.93
C LYS A 8 -17.17 -3.20 3.76
N GLY A 9 -18.43 -3.40 4.11
CA GLY A 9 -18.91 -4.47 4.95
C GLY A 9 -19.50 -5.65 4.20
N ARG A 10 -20.48 -6.28 4.83
CA ARG A 10 -21.26 -7.42 4.31
C ARG A 10 -21.93 -7.09 2.98
N PHE A 11 -22.13 -8.10 2.14
CA PHE A 11 -22.89 -7.99 0.90
C PHE A 11 -23.77 -9.23 0.73
N GLU A 12 -24.87 -9.07 -0.02
CA GLU A 12 -25.68 -10.20 -0.48
C GLU A 12 -25.73 -10.20 -2.00
N LYS A 13 -25.68 -11.40 -2.58
CA LYS A 13 -25.88 -11.63 -4.01
C LYS A 13 -27.15 -12.45 -4.22
N LYS A 14 -27.84 -12.20 -5.34
CA LYS A 14 -28.94 -13.03 -5.86
C LYS A 14 -28.70 -13.21 -7.35
N ASN A 15 -28.69 -14.45 -7.83
CA ASN A 15 -28.40 -14.81 -9.23
C ASN A 15 -27.07 -14.20 -9.73
N GLY A 16 -26.00 -14.29 -8.92
CA GLY A 16 -24.69 -13.72 -9.25
C GLY A 16 -24.57 -12.19 -9.08
N VAL A 17 -25.69 -11.46 -9.09
CA VAL A 17 -25.74 -9.99 -8.98
C VAL A 17 -25.77 -9.57 -7.52
N LYS A 18 -24.94 -8.58 -7.15
CA LYS A 18 -25.00 -7.98 -5.80
C LYS A 18 -26.32 -7.23 -5.64
N LYS A 19 -27.12 -7.61 -4.64
CA LYS A 19 -28.40 -6.96 -4.31
C LYS A 19 -28.34 -6.12 -3.04
N ARG A 20 -27.31 -6.29 -2.21
CA ARG A 20 -27.13 -5.50 -0.98
C ARG A 20 -25.66 -5.26 -0.70
N ARG A 21 -25.34 -4.07 -0.16
CA ARG A 21 -24.04 -3.78 0.44
C ARG A 21 -24.20 -2.98 1.73
N ASP A 22 -23.47 -3.38 2.76
CA ASP A 22 -23.32 -2.62 4.00
C ASP A 22 -21.97 -1.87 3.99
N PHE A 23 -21.97 -0.67 4.53
CA PHE A 23 -20.80 0.19 4.77
C PHE A 23 -20.76 0.55 6.24
N PHE A 24 -19.63 0.36 6.90
CA PHE A 24 -19.48 0.54 8.34
C PHE A 24 -18.46 1.64 8.65
N CYS A 25 -18.55 2.26 9.82
CA CYS A 25 -17.42 3.00 10.37
C CYS A 25 -16.17 2.09 10.47
N HIS A 26 -14.96 2.60 10.25
CA HIS A 26 -13.73 1.82 10.43
C HIS A 26 -13.57 1.24 11.85
N ARG A 27 -14.15 1.93 12.85
CA ARG A 27 -14.19 1.48 14.26
C ARG A 27 -15.35 0.55 14.58
N GLU A 28 -16.17 0.13 13.62
CA GLU A 28 -17.25 -0.83 13.85
C GLU A 28 -16.70 -2.21 14.22
N GLY A 29 -17.42 -2.94 15.08
CA GLY A 29 -17.08 -4.30 15.51
C GLY A 29 -16.13 -4.34 16.72
N LYS A 30 -15.85 -5.56 17.19
CA LYS A 30 -14.92 -5.81 18.30
C LYS A 30 -13.49 -5.99 17.78
N PRO A 31 -12.45 -5.69 18.57
CA PRO A 31 -11.11 -6.20 18.30
C PRO A 31 -11.16 -7.73 18.15
N GLU A 32 -10.56 -8.27 17.10
CA GLU A 32 -10.32 -9.71 17.01
C GLU A 32 -9.24 -10.09 18.01
N SER A 33 -9.43 -11.21 18.71
CA SER A 33 -8.40 -11.80 19.56
C SER A 33 -7.22 -12.20 18.67
N LYS A 34 -6.03 -11.71 19.01
CA LYS A 34 -4.82 -12.14 18.31
C LYS A 34 -4.33 -13.43 18.95
N GLU A 35 -4.42 -14.52 18.20
CA GLU A 35 -3.65 -15.72 18.51
C GLU A 35 -2.19 -15.45 18.17
N VAL A 36 -1.32 -15.60 19.16
CA VAL A 36 0.12 -15.36 18.98
C VAL A 36 0.72 -16.59 18.32
N ASP A 37 1.13 -16.43 17.06
CA ASP A 37 1.87 -17.44 16.31
C ASP A 37 3.35 -17.06 16.34
N TYR A 38 4.12 -17.75 17.18
CA TYR A 38 5.55 -17.53 17.35
C TYR A 38 6.37 -17.90 16.10
N SER A 39 5.81 -18.66 15.15
CA SER A 39 6.49 -19.01 13.89
C SER A 39 6.49 -17.87 12.87
N LYS A 40 5.71 -16.81 13.09
CA LYS A 40 5.58 -15.67 12.18
C LYS A 40 5.93 -14.37 12.90
N GLN A 41 6.61 -13.45 12.20
CA GLN A 41 6.72 -12.08 12.68
C GLN A 41 5.35 -11.40 12.69
N GLN A 42 4.70 -11.37 13.85
CA GLN A 42 3.43 -10.69 14.04
C GLN A 42 3.66 -9.25 14.48
N ARG A 43 3.03 -8.29 13.78
CA ARG A 43 3.08 -6.88 14.18
C ARG A 43 2.17 -6.65 15.39
N ASN A 44 2.75 -6.16 16.48
CA ASN A 44 2.04 -5.71 17.69
C ASN A 44 1.31 -4.37 17.45
N ARG A 45 0.26 -4.39 16.63
CA ARG A 45 -0.63 -3.23 16.40
C ARG A 45 -1.95 -3.40 17.15
N GLY A 46 -2.29 -2.45 18.02
CA GLY A 46 -3.61 -2.40 18.65
C GLY A 46 -4.74 -2.24 17.62
N SER A 47 -5.92 -2.77 17.95
CA SER A 47 -7.11 -2.63 17.13
C SER A 47 -7.72 -1.23 17.29
N SER A 48 -8.19 -0.63 16.19
CA SER A 48 -8.97 0.62 16.23
C SER A 48 -10.48 0.39 16.37
N ARG A 49 -10.89 -0.84 16.65
CA ARG A 49 -12.29 -1.27 16.77
C ARG A 49 -12.85 -0.82 18.12
N PHE A 50 -14.03 -0.21 18.09
CA PHE A 50 -14.68 0.41 19.24
C PHE A 50 -16.18 0.12 19.26
N GLU A 51 -16.59 -1.01 18.68
CA GLU A 51 -17.99 -1.43 18.59
C GLU A 51 -18.93 -0.38 17.99
N CYS A 52 -18.41 0.45 17.08
CA CYS A 52 -19.17 1.55 16.51
C CYS A 52 -20.40 1.04 15.74
N LYS A 53 -21.57 1.60 16.03
CA LYS A 53 -22.85 1.22 15.43
C LYS A 53 -23.21 2.03 14.18
N ALA A 54 -22.41 3.03 13.80
CA ALA A 54 -22.66 3.80 12.59
C ALA A 54 -22.49 2.94 11.32
N TYR A 55 -23.53 2.89 10.48
CA TYR A 55 -23.50 2.14 9.23
C TYR A 55 -24.52 2.65 8.21
N MET A 56 -24.24 2.36 6.93
CA MET A 56 -25.14 2.58 5.81
C MET A 56 -25.39 1.25 5.10
N ARG A 57 -26.63 0.98 4.72
CA ARG A 57 -27.02 -0.17 3.91
C ARG A 57 -27.68 0.29 2.63
N ILE A 58 -27.14 -0.15 1.50
CA ILE A 58 -27.76 0.00 0.19
C ILE A 58 -28.33 -1.34 -0.28
N LYS A 59 -29.47 -1.29 -0.97
CA LYS A 59 -30.07 -2.43 -1.65
C LYS A 59 -30.45 -2.05 -3.08
N LEU A 60 -30.26 -2.97 -4.00
CA LEU A 60 -30.72 -2.87 -5.37
C LEU A 60 -32.23 -3.18 -5.37
N LYS A 61 -33.05 -2.22 -5.78
CA LYS A 61 -34.52 -2.34 -5.83
C LYS A 61 -35.00 -1.97 -7.22
N ARG A 62 -36.02 -2.69 -7.70
CA ARG A 62 -36.78 -2.30 -8.88
C ARG A 62 -37.74 -1.17 -8.48
N ILE A 63 -37.71 -0.05 -9.20
CA ILE A 63 -38.53 1.12 -8.89
C ILE A 63 -39.93 0.95 -9.47
N ASN A 64 -40.04 0.56 -10.73
CA ASN A 64 -41.27 0.21 -11.41
C ASN A 64 -40.95 -0.62 -12.67
N GLU A 65 -41.92 -0.87 -13.53
CA GLU A 65 -41.71 -1.65 -14.76
C GLU A 65 -40.86 -0.90 -15.80
N ILE A 66 -40.88 0.43 -15.75
CA ILE A 66 -40.27 1.34 -16.73
C ILE A 66 -38.81 1.64 -16.39
N PHE A 67 -38.48 1.83 -15.10
CA PHE A 67 -37.13 2.12 -14.66
C PHE A 67 -36.40 0.84 -14.21
N PRO A 68 -35.11 0.67 -14.58
CA PRO A 68 -34.31 -0.49 -14.20
C PRO A 68 -34.09 -0.55 -12.67
N GLU A 69 -33.39 -1.58 -12.22
CA GLU A 69 -33.04 -1.69 -10.81
C GLU A 69 -32.04 -0.60 -10.39
N GLU A 70 -32.34 0.08 -9.28
CA GLU A 70 -31.49 1.14 -8.73
C GLU A 70 -31.05 0.86 -7.31
N TRP A 71 -29.85 1.34 -6.96
CA TRP A 71 -29.33 1.24 -5.61
C TRP A 71 -29.95 2.30 -4.72
N GLN A 72 -30.71 1.86 -3.72
CA GLN A 72 -31.32 2.75 -2.75
C GLN A 72 -30.71 2.54 -1.36
N VAL A 73 -30.51 3.63 -0.63
CA VAL A 73 -30.18 3.59 0.79
C VAL A 73 -31.42 3.09 1.54
N THR A 74 -31.29 1.97 2.25
CA THR A 74 -32.40 1.34 2.99
C THR A 74 -32.25 1.43 4.50
N LYS A 75 -31.03 1.64 4.99
CA LYS A 75 -30.77 1.98 6.39
C LYS A 75 -29.58 2.94 6.44
N PHE A 76 -29.67 3.96 7.28
CA PHE A 76 -28.62 4.93 7.49
C PHE A 76 -28.60 5.33 8.96
N VAL A 77 -27.57 4.88 9.68
CA VAL A 77 -27.34 5.18 11.10
C VAL A 77 -26.10 6.04 11.17
N THR A 78 -26.27 7.29 11.57
CA THR A 78 -25.21 8.32 11.57
C THR A 78 -24.56 8.48 12.94
N GLU A 79 -25.18 7.95 13.99
CA GLU A 79 -24.72 8.10 15.37
C GLU A 79 -23.44 7.28 15.61
N HIS A 80 -22.38 7.97 16.01
CA HIS A 80 -21.13 7.38 16.44
C HIS A 80 -21.06 7.33 17.97
N ASN A 81 -20.61 6.20 18.51
CA ASN A 81 -20.35 6.02 19.94
C ASN A 81 -18.90 6.40 20.33
N HIS A 82 -18.21 7.15 19.49
CA HIS A 82 -16.84 7.60 19.71
C HIS A 82 -16.66 9.00 19.13
N VAL A 83 -15.72 9.74 19.69
CA VAL A 83 -15.33 11.05 19.15
C VAL A 83 -14.81 10.89 17.72
N LEU A 84 -15.25 11.78 16.84
CA LEU A 84 -14.77 11.87 15.47
C LEU A 84 -13.41 12.56 15.43
N LEU A 85 -12.53 12.11 14.55
CA LEU A 85 -11.18 12.66 14.41
C LEU A 85 -11.22 14.10 13.89
N SER A 86 -10.32 14.93 14.38
CA SER A 86 -10.05 16.25 13.82
C SER A 86 -9.46 16.16 12.41
N THR A 87 -9.48 17.26 11.65
CA THR A 87 -8.87 17.33 10.32
C THR A 87 -7.39 16.92 10.33
N GLN A 88 -6.66 17.27 11.40
CA GLN A 88 -5.24 16.92 11.57
C GLN A 88 -5.02 15.44 11.87
N GLU A 89 -6.02 14.75 12.42
CA GLU A 89 -5.93 13.31 12.73
C GLU A 89 -6.44 12.45 11.57
N VAL A 90 -7.49 12.90 10.85
CA VAL A 90 -8.12 12.15 9.75
C VAL A 90 -7.11 11.81 8.65
N ARG A 91 -6.14 12.69 8.39
CA ARG A 91 -5.08 12.44 7.41
C ARG A 91 -4.20 11.23 7.72
N PHE A 92 -4.20 10.69 8.93
CA PHE A 92 -3.47 9.45 9.24
C PHE A 92 -4.27 8.20 8.88
N LEU A 93 -5.59 8.32 8.65
CA LEU A 93 -6.43 7.21 8.25
C LEU A 93 -6.09 6.77 6.80
N PRO A 94 -5.93 5.47 6.53
CA PRO A 94 -5.53 4.97 5.22
C PRO A 94 -6.41 5.45 4.05
N SER A 95 -7.72 5.59 4.24
CA SER A 95 -8.64 6.05 3.18
C SER A 95 -8.41 7.50 2.75
N TYR A 96 -7.72 8.29 3.59
CA TYR A 96 -7.39 9.68 3.32
C TYR A 96 -5.93 9.87 2.89
N ARG A 97 -5.14 8.80 2.93
CA ARG A 97 -3.73 8.79 2.48
C ARG A 97 -3.65 8.26 1.06
N ASN A 98 -3.72 9.17 0.10
CA ASN A 98 -3.63 8.84 -1.31
C ASN A 98 -2.53 9.66 -2.00
N ILE A 99 -1.69 8.98 -2.77
CA ILE A 99 -0.73 9.60 -3.68
C ILE A 99 -1.38 9.52 -5.07
N THR A 100 -1.78 10.66 -5.62
CA THR A 100 -2.37 10.70 -6.97
C THR A 100 -1.34 10.26 -8.01
N ILE A 101 -1.80 9.76 -9.16
CA ILE A 101 -0.94 9.32 -10.27
C ILE A 101 0.03 10.44 -10.70
N GLU A 102 -0.44 11.69 -10.71
CA GLU A 102 0.39 12.86 -10.98
C GLU A 102 1.52 13.02 -9.93
N ASN A 103 1.18 12.93 -8.64
CA ASN A 103 2.18 12.99 -7.58
C ASN A 103 3.15 11.80 -7.64
N GLU A 104 2.66 10.60 -7.98
CA GLU A 104 3.52 9.41 -8.18
C GLU A 104 4.57 9.67 -9.26
N LYS A 105 4.17 10.22 -10.41
CA LYS A 105 5.10 10.62 -11.50
C LYS A 105 6.11 11.66 -11.03
N ARG A 106 5.65 12.70 -10.33
CA ARG A 106 6.52 13.77 -9.81
C ARG A 106 7.53 13.23 -8.79
N ILE A 107 7.08 12.35 -7.89
CA ILE A 107 7.93 11.68 -6.89
C ILE A 107 8.99 10.82 -7.56
N LEU A 108 8.64 10.05 -8.60
CA LEU A 108 9.60 9.24 -9.36
C LEU A 108 10.64 10.11 -10.06
N LEU A 109 10.21 11.16 -10.74
CA LEU A 109 11.12 12.09 -11.42
C LEU A 109 12.14 12.72 -10.45
N MET A 110 11.69 13.19 -9.30
CA MET A 110 12.59 13.74 -8.29
C MET A 110 13.52 12.68 -7.70
N LYS A 111 13.04 11.43 -7.55
CA LYS A 111 13.86 10.32 -7.07
C LYS A 111 14.96 9.95 -8.07
N GLU A 112 14.65 9.97 -9.37
CA GLU A 112 15.62 9.80 -10.46
C GLU A 112 16.65 10.94 -10.46
N GLY A 113 16.22 12.17 -10.15
CA GLY A 113 17.11 13.32 -9.90
C GLY A 113 17.95 13.24 -8.62
N GLY A 114 17.93 12.11 -7.90
CA GLY A 114 18.78 11.88 -6.73
C GLY A 114 18.25 12.45 -5.41
N LEU A 115 17.04 13.03 -5.37
CA LEU A 115 16.50 13.60 -4.14
C LEU A 115 16.16 12.49 -3.13
N SER A 116 16.48 12.75 -1.86
CA SER A 116 16.02 11.94 -0.75
C SER A 116 14.50 12.08 -0.56
N VAL A 117 13.87 11.09 0.07
CA VAL A 117 12.42 11.13 0.37
C VAL A 117 12.05 12.37 1.19
N ARG A 118 12.93 12.84 2.08
CA ARG A 118 12.69 14.05 2.87
C ARG A 118 12.68 15.31 2.00
N GLN A 119 13.61 15.41 1.05
CA GLN A 119 13.66 16.53 0.10
C GLN A 119 12.45 16.50 -0.83
N ILE A 120 12.10 15.31 -1.37
CA ILE A 120 10.89 15.11 -2.19
C ILE A 120 9.65 15.61 -1.46
N MET A 121 9.47 15.21 -0.20
CA MET A 121 8.33 15.67 0.61
C MET A 121 8.33 17.19 0.78
N ARG A 122 9.50 17.79 1.04
CA ARG A 122 9.60 19.25 1.19
C ARG A 122 9.29 20.00 -0.10
N VAL A 123 9.77 19.54 -1.25
CA VAL A 123 9.47 20.13 -2.55
C VAL A 123 7.96 20.02 -2.84
N MET A 124 7.36 18.86 -2.62
CA MET A 124 5.92 18.66 -2.82
C MET A 124 5.06 19.55 -1.91
N GLU A 125 5.50 19.82 -0.67
CA GLU A 125 4.84 20.77 0.23
C GLU A 125 4.86 22.19 -0.33
N LEU A 126 6.03 22.63 -0.82
CA LEU A 126 6.22 23.96 -1.39
C LEU A 126 5.43 24.14 -2.70
N GLU A 127 5.47 23.16 -3.60
CA GLU A 127 4.74 23.20 -4.88
C GLU A 127 3.22 23.29 -4.69
N LYS A 128 2.71 22.75 -3.59
CA LYS A 128 1.27 22.74 -3.28
C LYS A 128 0.84 23.85 -2.33
N ASP A 129 1.77 24.71 -1.93
CA ASP A 129 1.55 25.78 -0.97
C ASP A 129 0.89 25.28 0.34
N VAL A 130 1.40 24.15 0.85
CA VAL A 130 0.95 23.59 2.14
C VAL A 130 2.04 23.66 3.19
N ARG A 131 1.65 23.74 4.47
CA ARG A 131 2.64 23.79 5.55
C ARG A 131 3.38 22.47 5.68
N HIS A 132 4.49 22.52 6.43
CA HIS A 132 5.28 21.33 6.70
C HIS A 132 4.42 20.24 7.35
N ARG A 133 4.51 19.03 6.80
CA ARG A 133 3.69 17.88 7.15
C ARG A 133 2.20 18.16 6.98
N GLU A 134 1.74 18.87 5.96
CA GLU A 134 0.30 18.97 5.65
C GLU A 134 -0.10 18.28 4.34
N LEU A 135 0.84 17.60 3.67
CA LEU A 135 0.51 16.74 2.54
C LEU A 135 -0.50 15.63 2.92
N PRO A 136 -1.34 15.19 1.97
CA PRO A 136 -2.34 14.15 2.19
C PRO A 136 -1.72 12.75 2.36
N PHE A 137 -0.43 12.57 2.11
CA PHE A 137 0.32 11.33 2.30
C PHE A 137 1.55 11.57 3.16
N LEU A 138 2.06 10.50 3.77
CA LEU A 138 3.19 10.55 4.69
C LEU A 138 4.48 10.09 4.00
N VAL A 139 5.63 10.40 4.62
CA VAL A 139 6.95 9.86 4.25
C VAL A 139 6.91 8.34 4.07
N LYS A 140 6.23 7.64 5.00
CA LYS A 140 6.05 6.19 4.95
C LYS A 140 5.28 5.72 3.71
N ASP A 141 4.30 6.49 3.25
CA ASP A 141 3.52 6.14 2.06
C ASP A 141 4.38 6.25 0.80
N VAL A 142 5.29 7.24 0.75
CA VAL A 142 6.28 7.36 -0.33
C VAL A 142 7.27 6.19 -0.33
N HIS A 143 7.77 5.76 0.84
CA HIS A 143 8.61 4.55 0.93
C HIS A 143 7.86 3.28 0.49
N ASN A 144 6.60 3.13 0.90
CA ASN A 144 5.76 2.01 0.46
C ASN A 144 5.54 2.05 -1.05
N PHE A 145 5.34 3.23 -1.61
CA PHE A 145 5.21 3.45 -3.06
C PHE A 145 6.48 3.00 -3.80
N PHE A 146 7.67 3.42 -3.36
CA PHE A 146 8.92 2.95 -3.96
C PHE A 146 9.09 1.44 -3.85
N THR A 147 8.75 0.84 -2.71
CA THR A 147 8.77 -0.61 -2.53
C THR A 147 7.85 -1.30 -3.54
N LYS A 148 6.65 -0.75 -3.78
CA LYS A 148 5.69 -1.27 -4.77
C LYS A 148 6.24 -1.15 -6.18
N VAL A 149 6.80 0.00 -6.54
CA VAL A 149 7.40 0.24 -7.87
C VAL A 149 8.57 -0.69 -8.11
N HIS A 150 9.45 -0.86 -7.13
CA HIS A 150 10.58 -1.79 -7.22
C HIS A 150 10.09 -3.21 -7.44
N LYS A 151 9.16 -3.72 -6.61
CA LYS A 151 8.57 -5.05 -6.80
C LYS A 151 7.92 -5.26 -8.17
N ALA A 152 7.31 -4.23 -8.74
CA ALA A 152 6.71 -4.31 -10.06
C ALA A 152 7.75 -4.32 -11.21
N ARG A 153 8.90 -3.68 -11.01
CA ARG A 153 10.04 -3.68 -11.94
C ARG A 153 10.95 -4.91 -11.77
N SER A 154 10.80 -5.65 -10.67
CA SER A 154 11.73 -6.67 -10.20
C SER A 154 11.36 -8.15 -10.49
N PRO A 155 10.49 -8.52 -11.47
CA PRO A 155 10.27 -9.95 -11.73
C PRO A 155 11.53 -10.66 -12.25
N ASN A 156 12.56 -9.92 -12.69
CA ASN A 156 13.75 -10.48 -13.34
C ASN A 156 15.09 -9.95 -12.80
N ASP A 157 15.12 -9.22 -11.69
CA ASP A 157 16.35 -8.56 -11.19
C ASP A 157 17.49 -9.54 -10.96
N ALA A 158 17.19 -10.74 -10.43
CA ALA A 158 18.19 -11.79 -10.22
C ALA A 158 18.75 -12.31 -11.55
N ARG A 159 17.91 -12.42 -12.59
CA ARG A 159 18.35 -12.87 -13.91
C ARG A 159 19.21 -11.83 -14.61
N GLU A 160 18.80 -10.56 -14.60
CA GLU A 160 19.56 -9.46 -15.19
C GLU A 160 20.93 -9.30 -14.49
N LEU A 161 20.96 -9.44 -13.16
CA LEU A 161 22.21 -9.45 -12.40
C LEU A 161 23.14 -10.61 -12.80
N LEU A 162 22.60 -11.82 -12.96
CA LEU A 162 23.38 -12.97 -13.40
C LEU A 162 23.85 -12.83 -14.86
N GLU A 163 23.05 -12.25 -15.74
CA GLU A 163 23.47 -11.92 -17.12
C GLU A 163 24.61 -10.89 -17.11
N TYR A 164 24.52 -9.85 -16.28
CA TYR A 164 25.61 -8.90 -16.07
C TYR A 164 26.89 -9.57 -15.54
N TYR A 165 26.81 -10.44 -14.54
CA TYR A 165 27.98 -11.16 -14.01
C TYR A 165 28.60 -12.12 -15.02
N LYS A 166 27.79 -12.77 -15.87
CA LYS A 166 28.29 -13.56 -16.99
C LYS A 166 29.04 -12.69 -17.99
N SER A 167 28.51 -11.51 -18.33
CA SER A 167 29.21 -10.55 -19.21
C SER A 167 30.51 -10.08 -18.57
N ALA A 168 30.49 -9.64 -17.31
CA ALA A 168 31.66 -9.15 -16.59
C ALA A 168 32.77 -10.21 -16.46
N LYS A 169 32.40 -11.50 -16.31
CA LYS A 169 33.33 -12.63 -16.31
C LYS A 169 33.94 -12.88 -17.69
N SER A 170 33.15 -12.74 -18.75
CA SER A 170 33.61 -12.84 -20.13
C SER A 170 34.57 -11.71 -20.49
N ASP A 171 34.26 -10.48 -20.05
CA ASP A 171 35.07 -9.30 -20.30
C ASP A 171 36.37 -9.31 -19.49
N ASN A 172 36.33 -9.86 -18.27
CA ASN A 172 37.50 -9.97 -17.40
C ASN A 172 37.55 -11.34 -16.68
N PRO A 173 38.49 -12.23 -17.06
CA PRO A 173 38.64 -13.54 -16.42
C PRO A 173 38.91 -13.47 -14.91
N ASN A 174 39.44 -12.36 -14.39
CA ASN A 174 39.72 -12.17 -12.97
C ASN A 174 38.48 -11.73 -12.18
N PHE A 175 37.40 -11.29 -12.83
CA PHE A 175 36.11 -11.17 -12.16
C PHE A 175 35.67 -12.57 -11.72
N GLN A 176 35.22 -12.76 -10.48
CA GLN A 176 34.73 -14.05 -10.00
C GLN A 176 33.31 -13.90 -9.49
N PHE A 177 32.44 -14.85 -9.77
CA PHE A 177 31.13 -14.93 -9.16
C PHE A 177 30.67 -16.38 -9.01
N ALA A 178 29.86 -16.64 -8.00
CA ALA A 178 29.24 -17.94 -7.75
C ALA A 178 27.84 -17.72 -7.18
N TYR A 179 26.92 -18.64 -7.45
CA TYR A 179 25.57 -18.57 -6.92
C TYR A 179 24.94 -19.94 -6.75
N THR A 180 23.94 -20.03 -5.89
CA THR A 180 23.07 -21.21 -5.72
C THR A 180 21.62 -20.84 -5.99
N LEU A 181 20.83 -21.83 -6.36
CA LEU A 181 19.39 -21.72 -6.54
C LEU A 181 18.68 -22.60 -5.51
N ASP A 182 17.52 -22.16 -5.03
CA ASP A 182 16.63 -22.97 -4.20
C ASP A 182 15.85 -24.00 -5.04
N ASP A 183 15.06 -24.85 -4.35
CA ASP A 183 14.23 -25.88 -4.98
C ASP A 183 13.17 -25.32 -5.96
N GLU A 184 12.88 -24.01 -5.88
CA GLU A 184 11.98 -23.30 -6.80
C GLU A 184 12.72 -22.53 -7.91
N ASN A 185 14.01 -22.81 -8.14
CA ASN A 185 14.88 -22.13 -9.10
C ASN A 185 15.03 -20.62 -8.88
N ARG A 186 14.95 -20.16 -7.63
CA ARG A 186 15.19 -18.75 -7.27
C ARG A 186 16.58 -18.60 -6.69
N LEU A 187 17.20 -17.45 -6.94
CA LEU A 187 18.53 -17.13 -6.42
C LEU A 187 18.53 -17.15 -4.89
N GLU A 188 19.32 -18.06 -4.30
CA GLU A 188 19.40 -18.26 -2.85
C GLU A 188 20.65 -17.60 -2.26
N HIS A 189 21.82 -17.88 -2.83
CA HIS A 189 23.09 -17.27 -2.45
C HIS A 189 23.81 -16.73 -3.67
N ILE A 190 24.50 -15.60 -3.50
CA ILE A 190 25.34 -15.01 -4.54
C ILE A 190 26.59 -14.40 -3.95
N PHE A 191 27.72 -14.63 -4.61
CA PHE A 191 29.03 -14.06 -4.32
C PHE A 191 29.60 -13.45 -5.58
N TRP A 192 30.26 -12.30 -5.48
CA TRP A 192 31.05 -11.74 -6.56
C TRP A 192 32.28 -11.01 -6.01
N SER A 193 33.37 -11.03 -6.78
CA SER A 193 34.61 -10.30 -6.52
C SER A 193 35.07 -9.62 -7.79
N GLN A 194 35.48 -8.35 -7.67
CA GLN A 194 36.03 -7.62 -8.80
C GLN A 194 37.45 -8.12 -9.12
N ALA A 195 37.85 -7.98 -10.38
CA ALA A 195 39.16 -8.39 -10.87
C ALA A 195 40.34 -7.75 -10.10
N HIS A 196 40.17 -6.50 -9.66
CA HIS A 196 41.21 -5.76 -8.96
C HIS A 196 41.52 -6.32 -7.56
N CYS A 197 40.63 -7.14 -6.98
CA CYS A 197 40.85 -7.76 -5.67
C CYS A 197 41.98 -8.81 -5.71
N PHE A 198 42.37 -9.27 -6.91
CA PHE A 198 43.48 -10.20 -7.12
C PHE A 198 44.81 -9.50 -7.47
N ASN A 199 44.79 -8.19 -7.72
CA ASN A 199 46.01 -7.44 -8.08
C ASN A 199 46.90 -7.07 -6.87
N TRP A 200 46.50 -7.47 -5.65
CA TRP A 200 47.17 -7.14 -4.39
C TRP A 200 47.78 -8.37 -3.70
N TYR A 201 47.81 -9.52 -4.39
CA TYR A 201 48.50 -10.75 -3.97
C TYR A 201 49.58 -11.12 -4.99
#